data_AF-A0A6G3XQU8-F1
#
_entry.id   AF-A0A6G3XQU8-F1
#
_cell.length_a   1.000
_cell.length_b   1.000
_cell.length_c   1.000
_cell.angle_alpha   90.00
_cell.angle_beta   90.00
_cell.angle_gamma   90.00
#
_symmetry.space_group_name_H-M   'P 1'
#
loop_
_entity.id
_entity.type
_entity.pdbx_description
1 polymer ?
#
loop_
_entity_poly.entity_id
_entity_poly.type
_entity_poly.pdbx_seq_one_letter_code
_entity_poly.pdbx_strand_id
1 'polypeptide(L)'
;MTKSRLFHAVAALFLLFTGALTTAGTASAADCPSGEFCVWENADFSGQRANWSGDDGWWESWIADSDSSWANHGISGPGIKDHVKVYSSAGQGGQMTICLTPGQEVGYNGVANDRGDSHTWAMSC
;
A
#
# COMPACT_ATOMS: atom_id res chain seq x y z
N MET A 1 71.84 -7.50 19.88
CA MET A 1 70.54 -7.70 19.18
C MET A 1 69.80 -6.37 19.17
N THR A 2 69.19 -6.07 18.03
CA THR A 2 68.77 -4.75 17.54
C THR A 2 67.29 -4.45 17.79
N LYS A 3 66.93 -3.16 17.89
CA LYS A 3 65.79 -2.43 17.27
C LYS A 3 65.16 -1.43 18.28
N SER A 4 65.26 -0.10 18.11
CA SER A 4 64.65 0.80 17.08
C SER A 4 63.11 0.81 17.19
N ARG A 5 62.34 1.91 17.18
CA ARG A 5 62.49 3.39 17.12
C ARG A 5 61.08 3.94 17.48
N LEU A 6 61.01 5.23 17.86
CA LEU A 6 59.93 6.25 17.71
C LEU A 6 58.51 5.82 17.29
N PHE A 7 57.46 6.51 17.78
CA PHE A 7 56.56 7.38 16.98
C PHE A 7 55.45 8.02 17.83
N HIS A 8 55.15 9.29 17.52
CA HIS A 8 54.14 10.17 18.13
C HIS A 8 52.72 9.81 17.61
N ALA A 9 51.66 10.15 18.36
CA ALA A 9 50.38 10.52 17.74
C ALA A 9 49.47 11.32 18.70
N VAL A 10 49.18 12.56 18.32
CA VAL A 10 48.10 13.40 18.84
C VAL A 10 46.79 12.91 18.22
N ALA A 11 45.79 12.56 19.02
CA ALA A 11 44.47 12.18 18.54
C ALA A 11 43.51 13.37 18.66
N ALA A 12 43.19 14.00 17.52
CA ALA A 12 42.10 14.97 17.40
C ALA A 12 40.77 14.22 17.24
N LEU A 13 39.83 14.47 18.15
CA LEU A 13 38.50 13.86 18.13
C LEU A 13 37.57 14.70 17.22
N PHE A 14 37.32 14.23 15.99
CA PHE A 14 36.26 14.78 15.12
C PHE A 14 34.91 14.17 15.52
N LEU A 15 34.03 14.98 16.11
CA LEU A 15 32.62 14.62 16.30
C LEU A 15 31.89 14.81 14.97
N LEU A 16 31.66 13.71 14.25
CA LEU A 16 30.81 13.70 13.06
C LEU A 16 29.34 13.67 13.50
N PHE A 17 28.65 14.81 13.32
CA PHE A 17 27.19 14.87 13.31
C PHE A 17 26.68 14.12 12.08
N THR A 18 26.28 12.86 12.25
CA THR A 18 25.51 12.14 11.23
C THR A 18 24.05 12.55 11.36
N GLY A 19 23.66 13.62 10.68
CA GLY A 19 22.25 13.91 10.44
C GLY A 19 21.65 12.78 9.62
N ALA A 20 20.66 12.06 10.18
CA ALA A 20 19.89 11.07 9.46
C ALA A 20 19.10 11.79 8.36
N LEU A 21 19.57 11.67 7.12
CA LEU A 21 18.85 12.15 5.95
C LEU A 21 17.72 11.14 5.68
N THR A 22 16.53 11.40 6.22
CA THR A 22 15.33 10.65 5.83
C THR A 22 15.02 11.01 4.38
N THR A 23 15.34 10.13 3.45
CA THR A 23 14.87 10.27 2.06
C THR A 23 13.36 10.14 2.07
N ALA A 24 12.65 11.26 1.92
CA ALA A 24 11.23 11.22 1.62
C ALA A 24 11.09 10.46 0.29
N GLY A 25 10.58 9.22 0.35
CA GLY A 25 10.24 8.47 -0.84
C GLY A 25 9.18 9.25 -1.62
N THR A 26 9.36 9.39 -2.93
CA THR A 26 8.30 9.87 -3.80
C THR A 26 7.14 8.88 -3.70
N ALA A 27 5.95 9.34 -3.35
CA ALA A 27 4.74 8.51 -3.41
C ALA A 27 4.61 7.98 -4.85
N SER A 28 4.72 6.67 -5.02
CA SER A 28 4.53 6.02 -6.31
C SER A 28 3.04 5.99 -6.63
N ALA A 29 2.67 6.33 -7.86
CA ALA A 29 1.32 6.05 -8.36
C ALA A 29 1.10 4.54 -8.40
N ALA A 30 -0.14 4.10 -8.19
CA ALA A 30 -0.48 2.69 -8.18
C ALA A 30 -0.35 2.08 -9.59
N ASP A 31 0.41 0.99 -9.73
CA ASP A 31 0.44 0.20 -10.97
C ASP A 31 -0.82 -0.69 -11.06
N CYS A 32 -1.96 -0.04 -11.32
CA CYS A 32 -3.26 -0.68 -11.52
C CYS A 32 -3.76 -0.47 -12.96
N PRO A 33 -4.10 -1.54 -13.71
CA PRO A 33 -4.63 -1.38 -15.06
C PRO A 33 -5.96 -0.63 -15.09
N SER A 34 -6.22 0.09 -16.19
CA SER A 34 -7.52 0.72 -16.42
C SER A 34 -8.62 -0.33 -16.45
N GLY A 35 -9.73 -0.07 -15.76
CA GLY A 35 -10.86 -0.97 -15.60
C GLY A 35 -10.76 -1.91 -14.40
N GLU A 36 -9.68 -1.84 -13.62
CA GLU A 36 -9.44 -2.74 -12.49
C GLU A 36 -9.52 -2.00 -11.15
N PHE A 37 -9.94 -2.75 -10.13
CA PHE A 37 -9.70 -2.46 -8.74
C PHE A 37 -8.51 -3.29 -8.27
N CYS A 38 -7.48 -2.66 -7.72
CA CYS A 38 -6.26 -3.31 -7.29
C CYS A 38 -6.03 -3.13 -5.79
N VAL A 39 -5.48 -4.18 -5.18
CA VAL A 39 -5.20 -4.24 -3.74
C VAL A 39 -3.83 -4.87 -3.54
N TRP A 40 -3.06 -4.33 -2.59
CA TRP A 40 -1.72 -4.80 -2.29
C TRP A 40 -1.59 -5.20 -0.82
N GLU A 41 -0.74 -6.19 -0.57
CA GLU A 41 -0.43 -6.70 0.77
C GLU A 41 0.22 -5.64 1.69
N ASN A 42 0.96 -4.69 1.11
CA ASN A 42 1.67 -3.68 1.88
C ASN A 42 1.20 -2.27 1.51
N ALA A 43 1.54 -1.33 2.39
CA ALA A 43 1.31 0.09 2.16
C ALA A 43 2.06 0.57 0.90
N ASP A 44 1.62 1.72 0.38
CA ASP A 44 2.20 2.44 -0.75
C ASP A 44 2.36 1.59 -2.02
N PHE A 45 1.35 0.75 -2.30
CA PHE A 45 1.21 -0.07 -3.52
C PHE A 45 2.37 -1.05 -3.73
N SER A 46 2.82 -1.68 -2.65
CA SER A 46 3.97 -2.58 -2.65
C SER A 46 3.62 -4.01 -2.20
N GLY A 47 4.47 -4.98 -2.56
CA GLY A 47 4.22 -6.40 -2.32
C GLY A 47 3.37 -7.06 -3.41
N GLN A 48 2.77 -8.21 -3.09
CA GLN A 48 1.90 -8.91 -4.03
C GLN A 48 0.60 -8.12 -4.24
N ARG A 49 0.13 -8.10 -5.49
CA ARG A 49 -1.08 -7.39 -5.91
C ARG A 49 -2.16 -8.38 -6.33
N ALA A 50 -3.39 -8.18 -5.85
CA ALA A 50 -4.60 -8.74 -6.42
C ALA A 50 -5.34 -7.65 -7.22
N ASN A 51 -6.08 -8.04 -8.26
CA ASN A 51 -6.90 -7.10 -9.01
C ASN A 51 -8.13 -7.76 -9.63
N TRP A 52 -9.19 -6.97 -9.79
CA TRP A 52 -10.48 -7.40 -10.32
C TRP A 52 -11.17 -6.33 -11.16
N SER A 53 -11.78 -6.73 -12.27
CA SER A 53 -12.66 -5.88 -13.10
C SER A 53 -14.15 -6.02 -12.76
N GLY A 54 -14.50 -6.87 -11.80
CA GLY A 54 -15.87 -7.11 -11.36
C GLY A 54 -15.93 -7.40 -9.86
N ASP A 55 -17.13 -7.66 -9.34
CA ASP A 55 -17.33 -8.01 -7.93
C ASP A 55 -16.57 -9.30 -7.57
N ASP A 56 -16.01 -9.35 -6.36
CA ASP A 56 -15.49 -10.59 -5.78
C ASP A 56 -16.02 -10.76 -4.35
N GLY A 57 -16.72 -11.86 -4.13
CA GLY A 57 -17.33 -12.22 -2.85
C GLY A 57 -16.41 -13.03 -1.93
N TRP A 58 -15.24 -13.46 -2.38
CA TRP A 58 -14.35 -14.26 -1.56
C TRP A 58 -12.91 -14.04 -2.03
N TRP A 59 -12.21 -13.10 -1.39
CA TRP A 59 -10.80 -12.89 -1.70
C TRP A 59 -9.95 -14.12 -1.36
N GLU A 60 -8.93 -14.34 -2.17
CA GLU A 60 -7.95 -15.39 -1.91
C GLU A 60 -7.31 -15.19 -0.53
N SER A 61 -7.06 -16.28 0.19
CA SER A 61 -6.65 -16.23 1.60
C SER A 61 -5.31 -15.52 1.85
N TRP A 62 -4.51 -15.30 0.81
CA TRP A 62 -3.25 -14.57 0.92
C TRP A 62 -3.41 -13.04 0.89
N ILE A 63 -4.53 -12.53 0.36
CA ILE A 63 -4.83 -11.08 0.34
C ILE A 63 -5.96 -10.70 1.30
N ALA A 64 -6.86 -11.64 1.60
CA ALA A 64 -7.87 -11.46 2.65
C ALA A 64 -7.20 -11.17 3.99
N ASP A 65 -7.71 -10.17 4.72
CA ASP A 65 -7.17 -9.68 5.99
C ASP A 65 -5.67 -9.32 5.94
N SER A 66 -5.13 -9.02 4.76
CA SER A 66 -3.72 -8.68 4.55
C SER A 66 -3.55 -7.45 3.65
N ASP A 67 -4.64 -6.79 3.27
CA ASP A 67 -4.64 -5.64 2.39
C ASP A 67 -4.24 -4.34 3.09
N SER A 68 -3.27 -3.63 2.54
CA SER A 68 -2.72 -2.40 3.15
C SER A 68 -2.75 -1.18 2.23
N SER A 69 -2.97 -1.37 0.92
CA SER A 69 -3.20 -0.26 -0.01
C SER A 69 -4.10 -0.66 -1.18
N TRP A 70 -4.80 0.32 -1.77
CA TRP A 70 -5.89 0.10 -2.71
C TRP A 70 -5.89 1.14 -3.82
N ALA A 71 -6.28 0.75 -5.03
CA ALA A 71 -6.48 1.67 -6.16
C ALA A 71 -7.73 1.28 -6.94
N ASN A 72 -8.58 2.25 -7.25
CA ASN A 72 -9.74 2.08 -8.10
C ASN A 72 -9.49 2.77 -9.45
N HIS A 73 -9.05 2.03 -10.46
CA HIS A 73 -8.86 2.53 -11.82
C HIS A 73 -10.05 2.13 -12.73
N GLY A 74 -11.24 2.01 -12.15
CA GLY A 74 -12.47 1.68 -12.87
C GLY A 74 -12.84 2.65 -13.98
N ILE A 75 -13.68 2.18 -14.89
CA ILE A 75 -14.20 2.99 -16.00
C ILE A 75 -15.48 3.70 -15.54
N SER A 76 -15.49 5.04 -15.60
CA SER A 76 -16.69 5.83 -15.31
C SER A 76 -17.54 6.05 -16.56
N GLY A 77 -18.86 6.12 -16.37
CA GLY A 77 -19.81 6.48 -17.42
C GLY A 77 -21.27 6.40 -16.95
N PRO A 78 -22.23 6.91 -17.75
CA PRO A 78 -23.64 6.86 -17.38
C PRO A 78 -24.11 5.42 -17.11
N GLY A 79 -24.65 5.18 -15.91
CA GLY A 79 -25.15 3.86 -15.50
C GLY A 79 -24.07 2.83 -15.17
N ILE A 80 -22.79 3.23 -15.15
CA ILE A 80 -21.68 2.35 -14.75
C ILE A 80 -21.43 2.52 -13.25
N LYS A 81 -21.35 1.39 -12.54
CA LYS A 81 -20.86 1.33 -11.17
C LYS A 81 -19.34 1.50 -11.22
N ASP A 82 -18.84 2.59 -10.67
CA ASP A 82 -17.44 2.98 -10.77
C ASP A 82 -16.79 3.25 -9.40
N HIS A 83 -17.55 3.09 -8.31
CA HIS A 83 -17.03 3.10 -6.95
C HIS A 83 -16.77 1.67 -6.50
N VAL A 84 -15.80 1.47 -5.61
CA VAL A 84 -15.54 0.15 -5.01
C VAL A 84 -15.78 0.20 -3.52
N LYS A 85 -16.61 -0.70 -2.99
CA LYS A 85 -16.80 -0.92 -1.55
C LYS A 85 -16.11 -2.21 -1.15
N VAL A 86 -15.19 -2.11 -0.19
CA VAL A 86 -14.51 -3.27 0.41
C VAL A 86 -15.19 -3.59 1.74
N TYR A 87 -15.30 -4.89 2.03
CA TYR A 87 -16.04 -5.44 3.15
C TYR A 87 -15.17 -6.38 3.96
N SER A 88 -15.43 -6.42 5.27
CA SER A 88 -14.64 -7.19 6.23
C SER A 88 -15.00 -8.66 6.36
N SER A 89 -15.84 -9.17 5.47
CA SER A 89 -16.21 -10.58 5.42
C SER A 89 -16.59 -10.96 4.00
N ALA A 90 -16.42 -12.23 3.67
CA ALA A 90 -16.90 -12.83 2.44
C ALA A 90 -18.41 -12.53 2.19
N GLY A 91 -18.79 -12.52 0.92
CA GLY A 91 -20.15 -12.28 0.44
C GLY A 91 -20.62 -10.83 0.60
N GLN A 92 -19.70 -9.86 0.56
CA GLN A 92 -19.98 -8.44 0.84
C GLN A 92 -20.64 -8.24 2.23
N GLY A 93 -20.23 -9.08 3.19
CA GLY A 93 -20.73 -9.08 4.57
C GLY A 93 -19.92 -8.19 5.51
N GLY A 94 -20.30 -8.16 6.78
CA GLY A 94 -19.54 -7.42 7.79
C GLY A 94 -19.56 -5.89 7.60
N GLN A 95 -18.51 -5.22 8.07
CA GLN A 95 -18.39 -3.76 7.96
C GLN A 95 -17.79 -3.38 6.61
N MET A 96 -18.29 -2.30 5.99
CA MET A 96 -17.58 -1.67 4.88
C MET A 96 -16.34 -0.98 5.44
N THR A 97 -15.16 -1.46 5.06
CA THR A 97 -13.87 -1.01 5.59
C THR A 97 -13.40 0.26 4.90
N ILE A 98 -13.56 0.32 3.58
CA ILE A 98 -13.23 1.46 2.74
C ILE A 98 -14.16 1.52 1.54
N CYS A 99 -14.38 2.74 1.03
CA CYS A 99 -15.00 2.95 -0.26
C CYS A 99 -14.14 3.90 -1.09
N LEU A 100 -13.84 3.50 -2.33
CA LEU A 100 -12.99 4.24 -3.25
C LEU A 100 -13.82 4.83 -4.38
N THR A 101 -13.68 6.13 -4.60
CA THR A 101 -14.21 6.81 -5.79
C THR A 101 -13.39 6.44 -7.04
N PRO A 102 -13.91 6.65 -8.26
CA PRO A 102 -13.16 6.38 -9.48
C PRO A 102 -11.85 7.18 -9.53
N GLY A 103 -10.75 6.52 -9.90
CA GLY A 103 -9.40 7.10 -9.95
C GLY A 103 -8.74 7.31 -8.58
N GLN A 104 -9.38 6.88 -7.49
CA GLN A 104 -8.80 7.05 -6.16
C GLN A 104 -7.74 5.99 -5.89
N GLU A 105 -6.59 6.45 -5.38
CA GLU A 105 -5.50 5.63 -4.86
C GLU A 105 -5.34 5.91 -3.35
N VAL A 106 -5.26 4.86 -2.54
CA VAL A 106 -5.11 4.93 -1.08
C VAL A 106 -3.90 4.11 -0.69
N GLY A 107 -2.78 4.79 -0.44
CA GLY A 107 -1.51 4.15 -0.06
C GLY A 107 -1.52 3.53 1.35
N TYR A 108 -2.41 3.99 2.24
CA TYR A 108 -2.61 3.40 3.56
C TYR A 108 -3.89 3.94 4.22
N ASN A 109 -4.58 3.10 5.01
CA ASN A 109 -5.70 3.53 5.85
C ASN A 109 -5.80 2.63 7.10
N GLY A 110 -5.50 3.16 8.28
CA GLY A 110 -5.47 2.36 9.52
C GLY A 110 -6.81 1.79 9.99
N VAL A 111 -7.96 2.25 9.47
CA VAL A 111 -9.27 1.65 9.77
C VAL A 111 -9.53 0.43 8.89
N ALA A 112 -9.06 0.48 7.64
CA ALA A 112 -9.29 -0.54 6.61
C ALA A 112 -8.16 -1.56 6.48
N ASN A 113 -6.96 -1.25 6.97
CA ASN A 113 -5.77 -2.09 6.89
C ASN A 113 -6.00 -3.49 7.45
N ASP A 114 -5.63 -4.52 6.69
CA ASP A 114 -5.70 -5.94 7.03
C ASP A 114 -7.10 -6.39 7.42
N ARG A 115 -8.11 -5.91 6.68
CA ARG A 115 -9.52 -6.18 7.01
C ARG A 115 -10.41 -6.40 5.80
N GLY A 116 -9.91 -6.36 4.58
CA GLY A 116 -10.69 -6.66 3.39
C GLY A 116 -10.80 -8.17 3.15
N ASP A 117 -11.99 -8.64 2.78
CA ASP A 117 -12.26 -10.06 2.49
C ASP A 117 -13.20 -10.22 1.27
N SER A 118 -13.89 -9.14 0.87
CA SER A 118 -14.65 -9.10 -0.38
C SER A 118 -14.88 -7.66 -0.83
N HIS A 119 -15.34 -7.48 -2.07
CA HIS A 119 -15.71 -6.16 -2.60
C HIS A 119 -16.87 -6.21 -3.59
N THR A 120 -17.43 -5.03 -3.87
CA THR A 120 -18.36 -4.82 -4.98
C THR A 120 -18.18 -3.46 -5.63
N TRP A 121 -18.46 -3.39 -6.93
CA TRP A 121 -18.67 -2.17 -7.68
C TRP A 121 -20.05 -1.57 -7.37
N ALA A 122 -20.05 -0.29 -7.02
CA ALA A 122 -21.21 0.47 -6.58
C ALA A 122 -21.38 1.79 -7.34
N MET A 123 -22.58 2.37 -7.26
CA MET A 123 -22.90 3.67 -7.86
C MET A 123 -22.36 4.86 -7.06
N SER A 124 -22.05 4.66 -5.79
CA SER A 124 -21.50 5.68 -4.89
C SER A 124 -20.85 5.03 -3.69
N CYS A 125 -20.02 5.79 -2.98
CA CYS A 125 -19.87 5.63 -1.55
C CYS A 125 -21.15 6.12 -0.87
#